data_AF-A0A3E3K182-F1
#
_entry.id   AF-A0A3E3K182-F1
#
_cell.length_a   1.000
_cell.length_b   1.000
_cell.length_c   1.000
_cell.angle_alpha   90.00
_cell.angle_beta   90.00
_cell.angle_gamma   90.00
#
_symmetry.space_group_name_H-M   'P 1'
#
loop_
_entity.id
_entity.type
_entity.pdbx_description
1 polymer ?
#
loop_
_entity_poly.entity_id
_entity_poly.type
_entity_poly.pdbx_seq_one_letter_code
_entity_poly.pdbx_strand_id
1 'polypeptide(L)'
;MKEFTYVITDPEGIHARPAGLLVKAAAGFKSDIKIEKDGKAANAKTIFGVMGLGVKKDMEIKVTADGEDEAEAVEALQKFFNENL
;
A
#
# COMPACT_ATOMS: atom_id res chain seq x y z
N MET A 1 6.03 -14.73 3.57
CA MET A 1 5.97 -13.27 3.70
C MET A 1 6.92 -12.58 2.70
N LYS A 2 6.40 -11.63 1.92
CA LYS A 2 7.15 -10.74 1.02
C LYS A 2 6.89 -9.28 1.37
N GLU A 3 7.86 -8.40 1.11
CA GLU A 3 7.73 -6.97 1.39
C GLU A 3 8.56 -6.10 0.46
N PHE A 4 8.21 -4.83 0.37
CA PHE A 4 8.99 -3.78 -0.30
C PHE A 4 8.83 -2.44 0.42
N THR A 5 9.80 -1.54 0.24
CA THR A 5 9.70 -0.14 0.68
C THR A 5 9.45 0.78 -0.52
N TYR A 6 8.76 1.89 -0.28
CA TYR A 6 8.47 2.89 -1.30
C TYR A 6 8.45 4.29 -0.70
N VAL A 7 9.03 5.25 -1.43
CA VAL A 7 8.98 6.68 -1.08
C VAL A 7 7.88 7.33 -1.92
N ILE A 8 6.89 7.92 -1.26
CA ILE A 8 5.74 8.52 -1.94
C ILE A 8 6.16 9.74 -2.76
N THR A 9 5.76 9.76 -4.03
CA THR A 9 6.09 10.83 -4.99
C THR A 9 4.89 11.73 -5.30
N ASP A 10 3.66 11.24 -5.08
CA ASP A 10 2.43 12.00 -5.27
C ASP A 10 2.41 13.22 -4.33
N PRO A 11 2.22 14.45 -4.86
CA PRO A 11 2.19 15.68 -4.07
C PRO A 11 1.16 15.69 -2.93
N GLU A 12 0.03 15.00 -3.10
CA GLU A 12 -1.04 14.91 -2.10
C GLU A 12 -0.86 13.70 -1.16
N GLY A 13 0.11 12.83 -1.45
CA GLY A 13 0.33 11.58 -0.73
C GLY A 13 -0.76 10.54 -1.01
N ILE A 14 -1.06 9.68 -0.04
CA ILE A 14 -2.14 8.69 -0.21
C ILE A 14 -3.48 9.33 0.17
N HIS A 15 -4.06 10.06 -0.78
CA HIS A 15 -5.39 10.67 -0.69
C HIS A 15 -6.50 9.73 -1.20
N ALA A 16 -7.77 10.19 -1.20
CA ALA A 16 -8.93 9.33 -1.47
C ALA A 16 -8.89 8.58 -2.82
N ARG A 17 -8.35 9.20 -3.88
CA ARG A 17 -8.28 8.60 -5.21
C ARG A 17 -7.31 7.41 -5.27
N PRO A 18 -6.00 7.57 -5.02
CA PRO A 18 -5.08 6.43 -5.02
C PRO A 18 -5.39 5.43 -3.91
N ALA A 19 -5.92 5.86 -2.75
CA ALA A 19 -6.36 4.94 -1.71
C ALA A 19 -7.48 3.98 -2.18
N GLY A 20 -8.48 4.49 -2.89
CA GLY A 20 -9.56 3.66 -3.45
C GLY A 20 -9.05 2.66 -4.50
N LEU A 21 -8.15 3.10 -5.37
CA LEU A 21 -7.53 2.23 -6.37
C LEU A 21 -6.62 1.18 -5.73
N LEU A 22 -5.85 1.56 -4.72
CA LEU A 22 -4.98 0.66 -3.95
C LEU A 22 -5.79 -0.43 -3.26
N VAL A 23 -6.89 -0.07 -2.60
CA VAL A 23 -7.80 -1.02 -1.95
C VAL A 23 -8.36 -2.00 -2.97
N LYS A 24 -8.77 -1.52 -4.14
CA LYS A 24 -9.27 -2.38 -5.21
C LYS A 24 -8.20 -3.35 -5.71
N ALA A 25 -6.97 -2.89 -5.88
CA ALA A 25 -5.84 -3.74 -6.27
C ALA A 25 -5.52 -4.78 -5.19
N ALA A 26 -5.37 -4.35 -3.93
CA ALA A 26 -5.08 -5.22 -2.80
C ALA A 26 -6.18 -6.25 -2.54
N ALA A 27 -7.46 -5.89 -2.73
CA ALA A 27 -8.59 -6.79 -2.54
C ALA A 27 -8.64 -7.97 -3.52
N GLY A 28 -7.89 -7.90 -4.64
CA GLY A 28 -7.77 -8.99 -5.59
C GLY A 28 -6.93 -10.17 -5.11
N PHE A 29 -6.16 -10.00 -4.03
CA PHE A 29 -5.24 -11.01 -3.51
C PHE A 29 -5.81 -11.69 -2.26
N LYS A 30 -5.44 -12.96 -2.06
CA LYS A 30 -5.75 -13.72 -0.85
C LYS A 30 -4.87 -13.30 0.33
N SER A 31 -3.64 -12.86 0.05
CA SER A 31 -2.66 -12.44 1.05
C SER A 31 -3.18 -11.32 1.95
N ASP A 32 -2.77 -11.37 3.21
CA ASP A 32 -2.93 -10.24 4.13
C ASP A 32 -1.89 -9.17 3.77
N ILE A 33 -2.38 -8.01 3.33
CA ILE A 33 -1.53 -6.92 2.85
C ILE A 33 -1.61 -5.77 3.85
N LYS A 34 -0.44 -5.34 4.35
CA LYS A 34 -0.29 -4.24 5.29
C LYS A 34 0.58 -3.14 4.73
N ILE A 35 0.25 -1.90 5.09
CA ILE A 35 1.08 -0.72 4.85
C ILE A 35 1.50 -0.19 6.21
N GLU A 36 2.79 -0.03 6.40
CA GLU A 36 3.39 0.49 7.62
C GLU A 36 4.09 1.83 7.36
N LYS A 37 3.87 2.78 8.27
CA LYS A 37 4.52 4.08 8.32
C LYS A 37 4.75 4.46 9.77
N ASP A 38 5.99 4.81 10.14
CA ASP A 38 6.36 5.27 11.49
C ASP A 38 5.86 4.33 12.61
N GLY A 39 5.94 3.02 12.41
CA GLY A 39 5.48 2.00 13.36
C GLY A 39 3.96 1.85 13.47
N LYS A 40 3.18 2.58 12.66
CA LYS A 40 1.73 2.38 12.51
C LYS A 40 1.46 1.56 11.27
N ALA A 41 0.63 0.53 11.39
CA ALA A 41 0.23 -0.32 10.27
C ALA A 41 -1.27 -0.25 10.00
N ALA A 42 -1.65 -0.31 8.73
CA ALA A 42 -3.03 -0.44 8.29
C ALA A 42 -3.19 -1.56 7.27
N ASN A 43 -4.38 -2.14 7.20
CA ASN A 43 -4.73 -3.11 6.15
C ASN A 43 -4.90 -2.38 4.82
N ALA A 44 -4.15 -2.79 3.79
CA ALA A 44 -4.20 -2.18 2.46
C ALA A 44 -5.56 -2.37 1.76
N LYS A 45 -6.40 -3.29 2.25
CA LYS A 45 -7.76 -3.57 1.76
C LYS A 45 -8.84 -2.68 2.42
N THR A 46 -8.47 -1.76 3.30
CA THR A 46 -9.43 -0.82 3.94
C THR A 46 -9.06 0.64 3.69
N ILE A 47 -9.90 1.35 2.93
CA ILE A 47 -9.59 2.72 2.46
C ILE A 47 -9.33 3.69 3.62
N PHE A 48 -10.16 3.64 4.67
CA PHE A 48 -10.00 4.52 5.83
C PHE A 48 -8.77 4.17 6.67
N GLY A 49 -8.37 2.89 6.71
CA GLY A 49 -7.15 2.47 7.38
C GLY A 49 -5.92 3.06 6.69
N VAL A 50 -5.85 2.90 5.36
CA VAL A 50 -4.76 3.44 4.54
C VAL A 50 -4.68 4.97 4.65
N MET A 51 -5.79 5.68 4.44
CA MET A 51 -5.82 7.15 4.56
C MET A 51 -5.48 7.62 5.98
N GLY A 52 -5.89 6.84 7.00
CA GLY A 52 -5.61 7.13 8.41
C GLY A 52 -4.13 7.08 8.78
N LEU A 53 -3.27 6.45 7.97
CA LEU A 53 -1.81 6.50 8.15
C LEU A 53 -1.24 7.90 7.87
N GLY A 54 -2.00 8.76 7.16
CA GLY A 54 -1.59 10.12 6.83
C GLY A 54 -0.27 10.17 6.08
N VAL A 55 -0.07 9.25 5.13
CA VAL A 55 1.14 9.17 4.31
C VAL A 55 1.17 10.35 3.33
N LYS A 56 2.27 11.11 3.34
CA LYS A 56 2.48 12.30 2.51
C LYS A 56 3.65 12.07 1.55
N LYS A 57 3.80 12.97 0.58
CA LYS A 57 4.98 13.05 -0.27
C LYS A 57 6.28 12.97 0.54
N ASP A 58 7.28 12.31 -0.02
CA ASP A 58 8.63 12.13 0.50
C ASP A 58 8.68 11.27 1.79
N MET A 59 7.56 10.71 2.23
CA MET A 59 7.52 9.73 3.30
C MET A 59 7.79 8.33 2.74
N GLU A 60 8.63 7.58 3.44
CA GLU A 60 8.82 6.16 3.20
C GLU A 60 7.72 5.35 3.89
N ILE A 61 7.27 4.31 3.21
CA ILE A 61 6.40 3.28 3.77
C ILE A 61 6.97 1.91 3.48
N LYS A 62 6.54 0.93 4.26
CA LYS A 62 6.78 -0.49 4.00
C LYS A 62 5.46 -1.18 3.69
N VAL A 63 5.42 -1.95 2.61
CA VAL A 63 4.27 -2.76 2.22
C VAL A 63 4.65 -4.22 2.37
N THR A 64 3.85 -4.97 3.12
CA THR A 64 4.07 -6.39 3.38
C THR A 64 2.85 -7.18 2.89
N ALA A 65 3.09 -8.28 2.19
CA ALA A 65 2.08 -9.28 1.86
C ALA A 65 2.47 -10.62 2.51
N ASP A 66 1.48 -11.27 3.13
CA ASP A 66 1.65 -12.59 3.75
C ASP A 66 0.50 -13.51 3.32
N GLY A 67 0.81 -14.55 2.55
CA GLY A 67 -0.19 -15.47 2.03
C GLY A 67 0.23 -16.23 0.77
N GLU A 68 -0.71 -16.98 0.19
CA GLU A 68 -0.47 -17.88 -0.95
C GLU A 68 0.01 -17.17 -2.22
N ASP A 69 -0.42 -15.92 -2.42
CA ASP A 69 -0.15 -15.09 -3.59
C ASP A 69 0.70 -13.85 -3.23
N GLU A 70 1.53 -13.96 -2.20
CA GLU A 70 2.32 -12.84 -1.66
C GLU A 70 3.34 -12.27 -2.64
N ALA A 71 3.87 -13.10 -3.55
CA ALA A 71 4.84 -12.69 -4.55
C ALA A 71 4.15 -11.84 -5.63
N GLU A 72 3.03 -12.32 -6.15
CA GLU A 72 2.20 -11.62 -7.12
C GLU A 72 1.60 -10.34 -6.54
N ALA A 73 1.18 -10.38 -5.27
CA ALA A 73 0.67 -9.21 -4.56
C ALA A 73 1.72 -8.11 -4.45
N VAL A 74 2.94 -8.44 -4.02
CA VAL A 74 4.03 -7.45 -3.90
C VAL A 74 4.39 -6.86 -5.26
N GLU A 75 4.53 -7.68 -6.30
CA GLU A 75 4.87 -7.20 -7.65
C GLU A 75 3.81 -6.25 -8.20
N ALA A 76 2.53 -6.65 -8.10
CA ALA A 76 1.41 -5.85 -8.58
C ALA A 76 1.26 -4.53 -7.80
N LEU A 77 1.45 -4.57 -6.48
CA LEU A 77 1.40 -3.37 -5.65
C LEU A 77 2.60 -2.47 -5.94
N GLN A 78 3.83 -2.98 -6.02
CA GLN A 78 4.97 -2.14 -6.35
C GLN A 78 4.78 -1.41 -7.68
N LYS A 79 4.23 -2.10 -8.70
CA LYS A 79 3.83 -1.46 -9.96
C LYS A 79 2.75 -0.40 -9.76
N PHE A 80 1.71 -0.69 -8.99
CA PHE A 80 0.66 0.28 -8.67
C PHE A 80 1.22 1.55 -8.04
N PHE A 81 2.15 1.42 -7.08
CA PHE A 81 2.78 2.57 -6.42
C PHE A 81 3.57 3.42 -7.41
N ASN A 82 4.41 2.82 -8.26
CA ASN A 82 5.16 3.55 -9.29
C ASN A 82 4.26 4.33 -10.28
N GLU A 83 3.05 3.82 -10.57
CA GLU A 83 2.13 4.41 -11.55
C GLU A 83 1.19 5.45 -10.93
N ASN A 84 0.95 5.40 -9.62
CA ASN A 84 -0.15 6.13 -8.98
C ASN A 84 0.24 6.91 -7.70
N LEU A 85 1.47 6.77 -7.18
CA LEU A 85 1.87 7.26 -5.85
C LEU A 85 3.28 7.83 -5.75
#